data_AF-A0A7W1YWL1-F1
#
_entry.id   AF-A0A7W1YWL1-F1
#
_cell.length_a   1.000
_cell.length_b   1.000
_cell.length_c   1.000
_cell.angle_alpha   90.00
_cell.angle_beta   90.00
_cell.angle_gamma   90.00
#
_symmetry.space_group_name_H-M   'P 1'
#
loop_
_entity.id
_entity.type
_entity.pdbx_description
1 polymer ?
#
loop_
_entity_poly.entity_id
_entity_poly.type
_entity_poly.pdbx_seq_one_letter_code
_entity_poly.pdbx_strand_id
1 'polypeptide(L)'
;MTQLNTANGSISNSSSITIIGTGTKLLLDNSVNNNNDRIGNNVTLSYGGELSLTGNGATSSTNEAFGTLGIAGGTSTISVTGTGASQTQILAGTGSSRTNNATALVRGTSLGDASTNSSRITLSSLTGLTQIGTATSSGGAGTTKNLTIVPYLMGDTSGTGVGKNFVTYDTTRGLRPLDSAEQSLVTAGATGDNVKSAAGANAVTGAKTFNSLLLGAGAANTPATTASTVTGDGSSLTLTSGALANVATGASGSSTITGFGSIIFGTTGANEAIVTNENATAGGTLTIDSPVDTFAAGGGLTKTGAGLVVLSQNNLYTGQTTVNQGTLQFGNGGSTGGLAAGNTANIALNGGSLAFNRSNDLAVSNSITGVGSLTKSGAGKLTLSGTDTYSGTTTISASGGTLAVDSGSAGTGKLANTSAITVNSGGTLLLAQSGTASNDRINNAAAIGLAGGTLASTNSAKEGVAATRTGGILSGTSTVGLGALTLTASSTLDFDSASNGNLLAFTSFTPAGFVLNITNYSNANFNGTTNSGLSTDDRLIFSQSQALNLGQFNFVGTGMTAQQILLDNGFYEVGINFTPVPEPSTWAAALLSVGVIGWSQRKKVESLKAKVKSKMA
;
A
#
# COMPACT_ATOMS: atom_id res chain seq x y z
N MET A 1 -21.33 -14.54 -3.21
CA MET A 1 -21.14 -15.90 -3.79
C MET A 1 -22.40 -16.20 -4.57
N THR A 2 -22.28 -16.41 -5.88
CA THR A 2 -23.41 -16.90 -6.71
C THR A 2 -23.11 -18.36 -7.01
N GLN A 3 -23.99 -19.25 -6.55
CA GLN A 3 -23.82 -20.69 -6.64
C GLN A 3 -24.93 -21.27 -7.52
N LEU A 4 -24.55 -21.98 -8.59
CA LEU A 4 -25.48 -22.58 -9.54
C LEU A 4 -25.56 -24.11 -9.31
N ASN A 5 -26.33 -24.53 -8.30
CA ASN A 5 -26.39 -25.93 -7.84
C ASN A 5 -27.61 -26.74 -8.30
N THR A 6 -28.62 -26.12 -8.90
CA THR A 6 -29.86 -26.82 -9.25
C THR A 6 -29.82 -27.34 -10.69
N ALA A 7 -30.63 -28.36 -10.99
CA ALA A 7 -30.76 -28.94 -12.34
C ALA A 7 -31.12 -27.91 -13.43
N ASN A 8 -31.68 -26.75 -13.04
CA ASN A 8 -32.07 -25.64 -13.92
C ASN A 8 -31.24 -24.37 -13.67
N GLY A 9 -30.17 -24.42 -12.87
CA GLY A 9 -29.34 -23.27 -12.57
C GLY A 9 -28.57 -22.83 -13.81
N SER A 10 -29.14 -21.93 -14.60
CA SER A 10 -28.52 -21.36 -15.80
C SER A 10 -28.56 -19.84 -15.74
N ILE A 11 -27.51 -19.22 -16.25
CA ILE A 11 -27.40 -17.76 -16.46
C ILE A 11 -27.16 -17.43 -17.94
N SER A 12 -27.48 -18.37 -18.84
CA SER A 12 -27.30 -18.29 -20.30
C SER A 12 -27.96 -17.11 -20.99
N ASN A 13 -28.93 -16.46 -20.34
CA ASN A 13 -29.61 -15.28 -20.88
C ASN A 13 -28.87 -13.96 -20.56
N SER A 14 -27.79 -14.01 -19.78
CA SER A 14 -26.99 -12.82 -19.44
C SER A 14 -26.11 -12.45 -20.62
N SER A 15 -25.97 -11.16 -20.94
CA SER A 15 -24.98 -10.72 -21.95
C SER A 15 -23.55 -10.67 -21.37
N SER A 16 -23.43 -10.41 -20.06
CA SER A 16 -22.15 -10.36 -19.35
C SER A 16 -22.31 -10.75 -17.89
N ILE A 17 -21.25 -11.32 -17.32
CA ILE A 17 -21.10 -11.60 -15.90
C ILE A 17 -19.80 -10.95 -15.45
N THR A 18 -19.89 -10.10 -14.42
CA THR A 18 -18.71 -9.50 -13.81
C THR A 18 -18.55 -10.00 -12.39
N ILE A 19 -17.42 -10.64 -12.11
CA ILE A 19 -17.04 -11.11 -10.77
C ILE A 19 -16.01 -10.10 -10.25
N ILE A 20 -16.42 -9.22 -9.33
CA ILE A 20 -15.56 -8.15 -8.79
C ILE A 20 -15.23 -8.45 -7.34
N GLY A 21 -13.95 -8.41 -6.99
CA GLY A 21 -13.48 -8.36 -5.61
C GLY A 21 -12.84 -9.65 -5.11
N THR A 22 -11.83 -9.49 -4.27
CA THR A 22 -11.11 -10.59 -3.60
C THR A 22 -12.07 -11.45 -2.79
N GLY A 23 -12.02 -12.77 -2.98
CA GLY A 23 -12.89 -13.72 -2.29
C GLY A 23 -14.29 -13.89 -2.89
N THR A 24 -14.63 -13.15 -3.95
CA THR A 24 -15.85 -13.43 -4.72
C THR A 24 -15.66 -14.67 -5.60
N LYS A 25 -16.69 -15.53 -5.62
CA LYS A 25 -16.65 -16.81 -6.31
C LYS A 25 -17.93 -17.05 -7.09
N LEU A 26 -17.79 -17.41 -8.36
CA LEU A 26 -18.82 -18.08 -9.16
C LEU A 26 -18.55 -19.58 -9.09
N LEU A 27 -19.47 -20.31 -8.46
CA LEU A 27 -19.36 -21.74 -8.27
C LEU A 27 -20.33 -22.49 -9.17
N LEU A 28 -19.76 -23.29 -10.06
CA LEU A 28 -20.40 -24.22 -10.97
C LEU A 28 -20.20 -25.64 -10.42
N ASP A 29 -21.09 -26.08 -9.53
CA ASP A 29 -20.95 -27.36 -8.85
C ASP A 29 -21.78 -28.44 -9.59
N ASN A 30 -21.11 -29.45 -10.13
CA ASN A 30 -21.77 -30.63 -10.70
C ASN A 30 -21.58 -31.89 -9.84
N SER A 31 -21.04 -31.79 -8.62
CA SER A 31 -20.71 -32.95 -7.78
C SER A 31 -21.86 -33.97 -7.60
N VAL A 32 -23.12 -33.50 -7.64
CA VAL A 32 -24.32 -34.35 -7.58
C VAL A 32 -24.88 -34.69 -8.96
N ASN A 33 -25.11 -33.69 -9.83
CA ASN A 33 -25.72 -33.87 -11.15
C ASN A 33 -24.83 -33.24 -12.24
N ASN A 34 -24.64 -33.92 -13.38
CA ASN A 34 -23.92 -33.35 -14.51
C ASN A 34 -24.81 -32.36 -15.26
N ASN A 35 -24.64 -31.06 -15.02
CA ASN A 35 -25.29 -30.00 -15.78
C ASN A 35 -24.24 -29.24 -16.61
N ASN A 36 -24.46 -29.21 -17.91
CA ASN A 36 -23.53 -28.63 -18.89
C ASN A 36 -24.09 -27.32 -19.44
N ASP A 37 -23.19 -26.43 -19.87
CA ASP A 37 -23.52 -25.15 -20.55
C ASP A 37 -24.44 -24.21 -19.75
N ARG A 38 -24.15 -24.03 -18.45
CA ARG A 38 -24.94 -23.16 -17.57
C ARG A 38 -24.67 -21.68 -17.79
N ILE A 39 -23.49 -21.31 -18.30
CA ILE A 39 -23.12 -19.92 -18.54
C ILE A 39 -23.60 -19.44 -19.91
N GLY A 40 -23.54 -20.27 -20.95
CA GLY A 40 -23.98 -19.92 -22.30
C GLY A 40 -22.89 -19.30 -23.17
N ASN A 41 -22.83 -19.73 -24.43
CA ASN A 41 -21.75 -19.46 -25.39
C ASN A 41 -21.54 -17.98 -25.79
N ASN A 42 -22.47 -17.08 -25.45
CA ASN A 42 -22.40 -15.67 -25.81
C ASN A 42 -22.02 -14.76 -24.64
N VAL A 43 -21.83 -15.32 -23.45
CA VAL A 43 -21.64 -14.54 -22.24
C VAL A 43 -20.19 -14.09 -22.09
N THR A 44 -20.01 -12.80 -21.85
CA THR A 44 -18.69 -12.25 -21.48
C THR A 44 -18.47 -12.43 -19.98
N LEU A 45 -17.44 -13.18 -19.61
CA LEU A 45 -17.06 -13.36 -18.20
C LEU A 45 -15.83 -12.51 -17.88
N SER A 46 -16.02 -11.45 -17.10
CA SER A 46 -14.94 -10.59 -16.60
C SER A 46 -14.70 -10.88 -15.12
N TYR A 47 -13.49 -11.24 -14.71
CA TYR A 47 -13.24 -11.72 -13.35
C TYR A 47 -11.98 -11.15 -12.68
N GLY A 48 -12.18 -10.67 -11.45
CA GLY A 48 -11.19 -10.30 -10.43
C GLY A 48 -11.36 -11.13 -9.14
N GLY A 49 -11.93 -12.34 -9.27
CA GLY A 49 -12.22 -13.31 -8.20
C GLY A 49 -12.01 -14.75 -8.69
N GLU A 50 -12.75 -15.72 -8.13
CA GLU A 50 -12.64 -17.14 -8.50
C GLU A 50 -13.82 -17.63 -9.38
N LEU A 51 -13.49 -18.23 -10.53
CA LEU A 51 -14.39 -19.14 -11.26
C LEU A 51 -14.04 -20.57 -10.86
N SER A 52 -15.02 -21.33 -10.37
CA SER A 52 -14.79 -22.71 -9.93
C SER A 52 -15.78 -23.65 -10.56
N LEU A 53 -15.30 -24.63 -11.30
CA LEU A 53 -16.07 -25.74 -11.84
C LEU A 53 -15.69 -27.03 -11.10
N THR A 54 -16.68 -27.69 -10.51
CA THR A 54 -16.51 -29.03 -9.93
C THR A 54 -17.24 -30.00 -10.84
N GLY A 55 -16.51 -30.97 -11.39
CA GLY A 55 -17.08 -32.06 -12.20
C GLY A 55 -17.82 -33.08 -11.35
N ASN A 56 -18.54 -33.98 -12.03
CA ASN A 56 -19.24 -35.08 -11.40
C ASN A 56 -18.51 -36.40 -11.66
N GLY A 57 -18.54 -37.32 -10.70
CA GLY A 57 -17.83 -38.60 -10.77
C GLY A 57 -18.31 -39.58 -11.84
N ALA A 58 -19.13 -39.14 -12.80
CA ALA A 58 -19.80 -39.97 -13.78
C ALA A 58 -18.91 -40.31 -15.00
N THR A 59 -19.43 -41.19 -15.86
CA THR A 59 -18.77 -41.64 -17.11
C THR A 59 -18.91 -40.65 -18.28
N SER A 60 -19.66 -39.56 -18.11
CA SER A 60 -19.78 -38.48 -19.08
C SER A 60 -18.95 -37.27 -18.67
N SER A 61 -18.44 -36.51 -19.65
CA SER A 61 -17.67 -35.29 -19.37
C SER A 61 -18.56 -34.17 -18.86
N THR A 62 -18.03 -33.36 -17.95
CA THR A 62 -18.65 -32.12 -17.47
C THR A 62 -18.12 -30.95 -18.28
N ASN A 63 -19.00 -30.26 -18.99
CA ASN A 63 -18.61 -29.23 -19.96
C ASN A 63 -19.33 -27.91 -19.67
N GLU A 64 -18.55 -26.85 -19.44
CA GLU A 64 -19.05 -25.48 -19.35
C GLU A 64 -18.46 -24.63 -20.47
N ALA A 65 -19.30 -23.88 -21.16
CA ALA A 65 -18.88 -22.99 -22.23
C ALA A 65 -19.36 -21.56 -22.00
N PHE A 66 -18.55 -20.59 -22.43
CA PHE A 66 -18.90 -19.18 -22.42
C PHE A 66 -18.21 -18.41 -23.54
N GLY A 67 -18.67 -17.19 -23.80
CA GLY A 67 -18.23 -16.40 -24.95
C GLY A 67 -16.80 -15.87 -24.83
N THR A 68 -16.52 -15.00 -23.86
CA THR A 68 -15.20 -14.36 -23.75
C THR A 68 -14.67 -14.47 -22.32
N LEU A 69 -13.33 -14.60 -22.19
CA LEU A 69 -12.62 -14.62 -20.91
C LEU A 69 -11.88 -13.30 -20.69
N GLY A 70 -12.41 -12.43 -19.81
CA GLY A 70 -11.76 -11.19 -19.40
C GLY A 70 -11.07 -11.33 -18.05
N ILE A 71 -9.74 -11.27 -18.03
CA ILE A 71 -8.98 -11.19 -16.77
C ILE A 71 -8.87 -9.71 -16.39
N ALA A 72 -9.60 -9.30 -15.36
CA ALA A 72 -9.86 -7.89 -15.07
C ALA A 72 -9.53 -7.53 -13.62
N GLY A 73 -8.42 -6.80 -13.45
CA GLY A 73 -7.92 -6.28 -12.17
C GLY A 73 -7.43 -7.35 -11.18
N GLY A 74 -6.40 -7.01 -10.41
CA GLY A 74 -5.93 -7.84 -9.28
C GLY A 74 -5.43 -9.23 -9.69
N THR A 75 -5.65 -10.21 -8.81
CA THR A 75 -5.40 -11.62 -9.10
C THR A 75 -6.69 -12.41 -9.11
N SER A 76 -6.87 -13.18 -10.18
CA SER A 76 -8.04 -14.01 -10.39
C SER A 76 -7.71 -15.49 -10.32
N THR A 77 -8.70 -16.37 -10.15
CA THR A 77 -8.47 -17.82 -10.13
C THR A 77 -9.50 -18.55 -10.98
N ILE A 78 -9.04 -19.47 -11.83
CA ILE A 78 -9.89 -20.46 -12.50
C ILE A 78 -9.54 -21.83 -11.92
N SER A 79 -10.49 -22.45 -11.24
CA SER A 79 -10.37 -23.76 -10.63
C SER A 79 -11.26 -24.75 -11.37
N VAL A 80 -10.68 -25.82 -11.88
CA VAL A 80 -11.43 -26.94 -12.48
C VAL A 80 -11.10 -28.21 -11.72
N THR A 81 -12.06 -28.73 -10.96
CA THR A 81 -11.87 -29.92 -10.14
C THR A 81 -12.53 -31.10 -10.82
N GLY A 82 -11.71 -32.00 -11.40
CA GLY A 82 -12.17 -33.30 -11.88
C GLY A 82 -12.50 -34.25 -10.73
N THR A 83 -13.62 -34.96 -10.84
CA THR A 83 -13.97 -36.10 -9.98
C THR A 83 -14.32 -37.28 -10.89
N GLY A 84 -13.81 -38.49 -10.62
CA GLY A 84 -14.13 -39.69 -11.41
C GLY A 84 -13.30 -39.90 -12.68
N ALA A 85 -13.83 -40.68 -13.64
CA ALA A 85 -13.09 -41.20 -14.79
C ALA A 85 -13.21 -40.34 -16.07
N SER A 86 -13.92 -39.22 -16.01
CA SER A 86 -14.24 -38.36 -17.17
C SER A 86 -13.62 -36.98 -17.07
N GLN A 87 -13.52 -36.30 -18.21
CA GLN A 87 -12.98 -34.95 -18.29
C GLN A 87 -13.93 -33.91 -17.71
N THR A 88 -13.36 -32.95 -16.97
CA THR A 88 -14.06 -31.72 -16.56
C THR A 88 -13.43 -30.55 -17.31
N GLN A 89 -14.22 -29.80 -18.07
CA GLN A 89 -13.69 -28.80 -18.98
C GLN A 89 -14.47 -27.49 -18.98
N ILE A 90 -13.69 -26.41 -19.09
CA ILE A 90 -14.16 -25.08 -19.44
C ILE A 90 -13.72 -24.80 -20.87
N LEU A 91 -14.65 -24.32 -21.70
CA LEU A 91 -14.40 -23.83 -23.05
C LEU A 91 -14.78 -22.34 -23.14
N ALA A 92 -13.77 -21.47 -23.22
CA ALA A 92 -14.02 -20.06 -23.55
C ALA A 92 -13.99 -19.88 -25.07
N GLY A 93 -14.91 -19.06 -25.59
CA GLY A 93 -14.94 -18.63 -26.97
C GLY A 93 -13.86 -17.59 -27.30
N THR A 94 -14.09 -16.83 -28.36
CA THR A 94 -13.11 -15.89 -28.92
C THR A 94 -13.11 -14.56 -28.19
N GLY A 95 -11.99 -13.84 -28.16
CA GLY A 95 -11.93 -12.47 -27.60
C GLY A 95 -11.56 -12.43 -26.12
N SER A 96 -10.75 -13.39 -25.67
CA SER A 96 -10.13 -13.31 -24.35
C SER A 96 -9.31 -12.04 -24.22
N SER A 97 -9.31 -11.40 -23.05
CA SER A 97 -8.58 -10.15 -22.85
C SER A 97 -7.97 -10.07 -21.46
N ARG A 98 -6.92 -9.27 -21.36
CA ARG A 98 -6.31 -8.87 -20.09
C ARG A 98 -6.35 -7.35 -19.99
N THR A 99 -6.80 -6.84 -18.84
CA THR A 99 -6.85 -5.41 -18.55
C THR A 99 -6.25 -5.12 -17.18
N ASN A 100 -5.83 -3.86 -16.94
CA ASN A 100 -5.37 -3.38 -15.63
C ASN A 100 -4.25 -4.24 -14.99
N ASN A 101 -3.33 -4.73 -15.82
CA ASN A 101 -2.22 -5.59 -15.41
C ASN A 101 -2.66 -6.81 -14.56
N ALA A 102 -3.86 -7.32 -14.78
CA ALA A 102 -4.40 -8.44 -14.02
C ALA A 102 -3.53 -9.70 -14.16
N THR A 103 -3.54 -10.54 -13.13
CA THR A 103 -2.85 -11.84 -13.14
C THR A 103 -3.85 -12.93 -12.81
N ALA A 104 -3.59 -14.18 -13.19
CA ALA A 104 -4.48 -15.26 -12.79
C ALA A 104 -3.76 -16.56 -12.48
N LEU A 105 -4.33 -17.31 -11.54
CA LEU A 105 -4.01 -18.70 -11.27
C LEU A 105 -4.99 -19.58 -12.04
N VAL A 106 -4.49 -20.47 -12.88
CA VAL A 106 -5.27 -21.54 -13.49
C VAL A 106 -4.88 -22.86 -12.86
N ARG A 107 -5.85 -23.59 -12.33
CA ARG A 107 -5.58 -24.81 -11.58
C ARG A 107 -6.64 -25.87 -11.82
N GLY A 108 -6.24 -27.12 -11.70
CA GLY A 108 -7.18 -28.22 -11.76
C GLY A 108 -6.55 -29.58 -11.62
N THR A 109 -7.38 -30.59 -11.30
CA THR A 109 -6.95 -31.99 -11.17
C THR A 109 -6.27 -32.44 -12.46
N SER A 110 -4.95 -32.67 -12.42
CA SER A 110 -4.13 -33.05 -13.58
C SER A 110 -4.35 -32.09 -14.77
N LEU A 111 -4.37 -30.78 -14.50
CA LEU A 111 -4.68 -29.75 -15.49
C LEU A 111 -3.84 -29.91 -16.76
N GLY A 112 -4.51 -30.13 -17.90
CA GLY A 112 -3.87 -30.25 -19.20
C GLY A 112 -3.07 -31.53 -19.43
N ASP A 113 -3.33 -32.58 -18.63
CA ASP A 113 -2.80 -33.93 -18.84
C ASP A 113 -3.63 -34.71 -19.90
N ALA A 114 -3.06 -35.79 -20.45
CA ALA A 114 -3.72 -36.73 -21.35
C ALA A 114 -4.57 -37.80 -20.62
N SER A 115 -4.53 -37.86 -19.29
CA SER A 115 -5.29 -38.82 -18.49
C SER A 115 -6.80 -38.61 -18.56
N THR A 116 -7.58 -39.66 -18.25
CA THR A 116 -9.04 -39.67 -18.31
C THR A 116 -9.69 -38.85 -17.18
N ASN A 117 -9.03 -38.77 -16.01
CA ASN A 117 -9.40 -37.87 -14.91
C ASN A 117 -8.57 -36.58 -14.99
N SER A 118 -8.76 -35.82 -16.07
CA SER A 118 -8.07 -34.56 -16.30
C SER A 118 -9.03 -33.38 -16.33
N SER A 119 -8.53 -32.25 -15.88
CA SER A 119 -9.19 -30.96 -16.01
C SER A 119 -8.66 -30.24 -17.24
N ARG A 120 -9.53 -29.55 -17.98
CA ARG A 120 -9.13 -28.72 -19.12
C ARG A 120 -9.72 -27.32 -19.05
N ILE A 121 -8.91 -26.36 -19.48
CA ILE A 121 -9.34 -24.99 -19.72
C ILE A 121 -8.89 -24.67 -21.15
N THR A 122 -9.82 -24.71 -22.09
CA THR A 122 -9.56 -24.48 -23.51
C THR A 122 -10.10 -23.12 -23.93
N LEU A 123 -9.40 -22.50 -24.88
CA LEU A 123 -9.75 -21.20 -25.44
C LEU A 123 -9.89 -21.40 -26.95
N SER A 124 -11.00 -20.99 -27.55
CA SER A 124 -11.16 -21.11 -29.01
C SER A 124 -10.21 -20.17 -29.76
N SER A 125 -9.71 -19.14 -29.08
CA SER A 125 -8.65 -18.26 -29.55
C SER A 125 -7.85 -17.68 -28.38
N LEU A 126 -6.54 -17.54 -28.58
CA LEU A 126 -5.64 -16.83 -27.68
C LEU A 126 -5.49 -15.36 -28.03
N THR A 127 -6.18 -14.87 -29.07
CA THR A 127 -6.15 -13.45 -29.44
C THR A 127 -6.57 -12.60 -28.23
N GLY A 128 -5.71 -11.67 -27.83
CA GLY A 128 -5.88 -10.83 -26.63
C GLY A 128 -5.27 -11.41 -25.34
N LEU A 129 -4.71 -12.64 -25.39
CA LEU A 129 -3.76 -13.15 -24.42
C LEU A 129 -2.38 -13.30 -25.05
N THR A 130 -1.44 -12.44 -24.64
CA THR A 130 -0.09 -12.42 -25.23
C THR A 130 0.69 -13.67 -24.82
N GLN A 131 1.11 -14.44 -25.81
CA GLN A 131 2.02 -15.56 -25.66
C GLN A 131 3.43 -15.14 -26.06
N ILE A 132 4.43 -15.47 -25.25
CA ILE A 132 5.82 -15.12 -25.52
C ILE A 132 6.71 -16.36 -25.41
N GLY A 133 7.52 -16.57 -26.44
CA GLY A 133 8.43 -17.69 -26.66
C GLY A 133 8.55 -17.98 -28.15
N THR A 134 9.29 -19.03 -28.52
CA THR A 134 9.58 -19.32 -29.95
C THR A 134 9.03 -20.65 -30.43
N ALA A 135 8.60 -21.54 -29.54
CA ALA A 135 8.00 -22.82 -29.88
C ALA A 135 6.58 -22.95 -29.34
N THR A 136 5.69 -23.58 -30.10
CA THR A 136 4.33 -23.92 -29.63
C THR A 136 4.32 -25.31 -29.01
N SER A 137 3.43 -25.54 -28.04
CA SER A 137 3.26 -26.87 -27.47
C SER A 137 2.26 -27.69 -28.31
N SER A 138 2.66 -28.92 -28.64
CA SER A 138 1.81 -29.89 -29.33
C SER A 138 2.01 -31.25 -28.70
N GLY A 139 1.00 -31.79 -28.02
CA GLY A 139 1.08 -33.17 -27.54
C GLY A 139 1.39 -33.34 -26.05
N GLY A 140 1.23 -32.32 -25.21
CA GLY A 140 1.29 -32.43 -23.74
C GLY A 140 2.69 -32.13 -23.24
N ALA A 141 3.09 -32.73 -22.11
CA ALA A 141 4.44 -32.58 -21.56
C ALA A 141 5.49 -33.13 -22.54
N GLY A 142 6.44 -32.27 -22.93
CA GLY A 142 7.54 -32.62 -23.84
C GLY A 142 8.92 -32.26 -23.26
N THR A 143 9.90 -32.10 -24.15
CA THR A 143 11.28 -31.71 -23.79
C THR A 143 11.70 -30.36 -24.38
N THR A 144 10.83 -29.73 -25.17
CA THR A 144 11.05 -28.41 -25.78
C THR A 144 11.16 -27.35 -24.71
N LYS A 145 12.28 -26.63 -24.68
CA LYS A 145 12.62 -25.70 -23.60
C LYS A 145 12.11 -24.28 -23.83
N ASN A 146 11.98 -23.87 -25.08
CA ASN A 146 11.63 -22.51 -25.52
C ASN A 146 10.13 -22.36 -25.87
N LEU A 147 9.27 -23.15 -25.20
CA LEU A 147 7.83 -23.07 -25.36
C LEU A 147 7.29 -21.68 -25.01
N THR A 148 6.29 -21.23 -25.76
CA THR A 148 5.53 -20.01 -25.48
C THR A 148 4.79 -20.14 -24.15
N ILE A 149 4.86 -19.08 -23.33
CA ILE A 149 4.08 -18.98 -22.09
C ILE A 149 3.13 -17.79 -22.15
N VAL A 150 2.09 -17.83 -21.32
CA VAL A 150 1.25 -16.68 -20.98
C VAL A 150 1.80 -16.08 -19.67
N PRO A 151 2.59 -14.98 -19.73
CA PRO A 151 3.47 -14.57 -18.63
C PRO A 151 2.78 -14.26 -17.28
N TYR A 152 1.53 -13.80 -17.35
CA TYR A 152 0.71 -13.39 -16.20
C TYR A 152 -0.21 -14.50 -15.68
N LEU A 153 -0.05 -15.74 -16.20
CA LEU A 153 -0.73 -16.91 -15.71
C LEU A 153 0.23 -17.84 -14.95
N MET A 154 -0.16 -18.18 -13.72
CA MET A 154 0.44 -19.26 -12.95
C MET A 154 -0.44 -20.50 -13.03
N GLY A 155 0.18 -21.67 -13.10
CA GLY A 155 -0.49 -22.94 -13.32
C GLY A 155 -0.28 -23.93 -12.17
N ASP A 156 -1.31 -24.69 -11.81
CA ASP A 156 -1.19 -25.85 -10.90
C ASP A 156 -1.97 -27.06 -11.42
N THR A 157 -1.42 -28.26 -11.21
CA THR A 157 -2.06 -29.55 -11.51
C THR A 157 -2.87 -30.11 -10.34
N SER A 158 -2.97 -29.38 -9.22
CA SER A 158 -3.89 -29.60 -8.12
C SER A 158 -5.10 -28.67 -8.23
N GLY A 159 -6.31 -29.15 -7.91
CA GLY A 159 -7.51 -28.29 -7.80
C GLY A 159 -7.46 -27.26 -6.67
N THR A 160 -6.53 -27.40 -5.70
CA THR A 160 -6.42 -26.52 -4.52
C THR A 160 -5.08 -25.81 -4.42
N GLY A 161 -4.15 -26.07 -5.34
CA GLY A 161 -2.82 -25.50 -5.32
C GLY A 161 -2.81 -23.98 -5.53
N VAL A 162 -1.67 -23.37 -5.23
CA VAL A 162 -1.45 -21.91 -5.31
C VAL A 162 -0.65 -21.49 -6.55
N GLY A 163 -0.25 -22.45 -7.39
CA GLY A 163 0.59 -22.23 -8.55
C GLY A 163 1.97 -22.86 -8.39
N LYS A 164 2.38 -23.65 -9.38
CA LYS A 164 3.66 -24.37 -9.41
C LYS A 164 4.58 -23.93 -10.54
N ASN A 165 4.03 -23.44 -11.65
CA ASN A 165 4.83 -23.08 -12.82
C ASN A 165 4.12 -22.08 -13.74
N PHE A 166 4.86 -21.54 -14.70
CA PHE A 166 4.32 -20.77 -15.82
C PHE A 166 3.41 -21.64 -16.70
N VAL A 167 2.48 -20.99 -17.36
CA VAL A 167 1.45 -21.64 -18.17
C VAL A 167 1.78 -21.53 -19.66
N THR A 168 1.76 -22.66 -20.35
CA THR A 168 1.74 -22.75 -21.82
C THR A 168 0.32 -23.06 -22.30
N TYR A 169 0.07 -22.88 -23.59
CA TYR A 169 -1.15 -23.33 -24.25
C TYR A 169 -0.83 -24.47 -25.23
N ASP A 170 -1.51 -25.60 -25.03
CA ASP A 170 -1.49 -26.76 -25.94
C ASP A 170 -2.80 -26.78 -26.72
N THR A 171 -2.73 -26.85 -28.05
CA THR A 171 -3.93 -26.78 -28.91
C THR A 171 -4.90 -27.94 -28.71
N THR A 172 -4.46 -29.04 -28.11
CA THR A 172 -5.27 -30.23 -27.83
C THR A 172 -5.71 -30.31 -26.36
N ARG A 173 -4.92 -29.75 -25.43
CA ARG A 173 -5.14 -29.89 -23.98
C ARG A 173 -5.48 -28.59 -23.25
N GLY A 174 -5.41 -27.45 -23.92
CA GLY A 174 -5.70 -26.13 -23.37
C GLY A 174 -4.53 -25.55 -22.56
N LEU A 175 -4.86 -24.68 -21.61
CA LEU A 175 -3.90 -24.10 -20.68
C LEU A 175 -3.35 -25.19 -19.74
N ARG A 176 -2.02 -25.25 -19.62
CA ARG A 176 -1.34 -26.18 -18.72
C ARG A 176 -0.05 -25.58 -18.15
N PRO A 177 0.36 -25.97 -16.92
CA PRO A 177 1.68 -25.63 -16.42
C PRO A 177 2.79 -26.27 -17.28
N LEU A 178 3.95 -25.63 -17.36
CA LEU A 178 5.15 -26.23 -17.94
C LEU A 178 5.60 -27.44 -17.11
N ASP A 179 6.02 -28.50 -17.81
CA ASP A 179 6.65 -29.66 -17.18
C ASP A 179 8.11 -29.35 -16.80
N SER A 180 8.62 -30.09 -15.83
CA SER A 180 10.00 -29.97 -15.38
C SER A 180 11.03 -30.26 -16.49
N ALA A 181 10.66 -31.13 -17.44
CA ALA A 181 11.44 -31.48 -18.62
C ALA A 181 11.32 -30.43 -19.75
N GLU A 182 10.45 -29.43 -19.62
CA GLU A 182 10.31 -28.30 -20.56
C GLU A 182 11.09 -27.07 -20.10
N GLN A 183 11.91 -27.22 -19.06
CA GLN A 183 12.74 -26.15 -18.53
C GLN A 183 14.21 -26.58 -18.44
N SER A 184 15.12 -25.67 -18.76
CA SER A 184 16.56 -25.84 -18.56
C SER A 184 16.95 -25.36 -17.17
N LEU A 185 18.08 -25.84 -16.63
CA LEU A 185 18.66 -25.19 -15.44
C LEU A 185 19.18 -23.80 -15.82
N VAL A 186 18.99 -22.81 -14.95
CA VAL A 186 19.42 -21.42 -15.19
C VAL A 186 20.93 -21.29 -15.48
N THR A 187 21.74 -22.21 -14.96
CA THR A 187 23.19 -22.27 -15.16
C THR A 187 23.60 -22.82 -16.53
N ALA A 188 22.70 -23.51 -17.24
CA ALA A 188 22.98 -24.20 -18.51
C ALA A 188 21.98 -23.86 -19.64
N GLY A 189 21.01 -22.97 -19.38
CA GLY A 189 19.99 -22.60 -20.36
C GLY A 189 20.58 -21.96 -21.62
N ALA A 190 19.96 -22.29 -22.76
CA ALA A 190 20.21 -21.62 -24.02
C ALA A 190 19.36 -20.34 -24.17
N THR A 191 19.68 -19.52 -25.17
CA THR A 191 18.91 -18.31 -25.46
C THR A 191 17.45 -18.65 -25.77
N GLY A 192 16.52 -18.01 -25.06
CA GLY A 192 15.07 -18.23 -25.24
C GLY A 192 14.50 -19.46 -24.53
N ASP A 193 15.30 -20.20 -23.76
CA ASP A 193 14.78 -21.27 -22.90
C ASP A 193 13.90 -20.70 -21.78
N ASN A 194 12.86 -21.42 -21.41
CA ASN A 194 12.29 -21.31 -20.07
C ASN A 194 13.27 -21.98 -19.10
N VAL A 195 13.70 -21.27 -18.07
CA VAL A 195 14.71 -21.79 -17.13
C VAL A 195 14.16 -21.90 -15.72
N LYS A 196 14.79 -22.78 -14.94
CA LYS A 196 14.54 -22.92 -13.51
C LYS A 196 15.84 -22.97 -12.73
N SER A 197 15.81 -22.49 -11.49
CA SER A 197 16.93 -22.64 -10.57
C SER A 197 16.94 -24.02 -9.92
N ALA A 198 18.12 -24.54 -9.57
CA ALA A 198 18.23 -25.56 -8.54
C ALA A 198 18.05 -24.95 -7.14
N ALA A 199 17.81 -25.79 -6.12
CA ALA A 199 17.92 -25.38 -4.73
C ALA A 199 19.36 -24.95 -4.40
N GLY A 200 19.52 -23.94 -3.55
CA GLY A 200 20.85 -23.39 -3.20
C GLY A 200 21.43 -22.47 -4.29
N ALA A 201 22.75 -22.48 -4.43
CA ALA A 201 23.48 -21.54 -5.28
C ALA A 201 23.45 -21.91 -6.77
N ASN A 202 23.22 -20.92 -7.63
CA ASN A 202 23.15 -21.02 -9.07
C ASN A 202 23.97 -19.88 -9.69
N ALA A 203 25.22 -20.14 -10.07
CA ALA A 203 26.09 -19.15 -10.70
C ALA A 203 25.79 -19.03 -12.21
N VAL A 204 25.56 -17.81 -12.68
CA VAL A 204 25.30 -17.48 -14.09
C VAL A 204 26.40 -16.55 -14.58
N THR A 205 27.10 -16.97 -15.63
CA THR A 205 28.23 -16.23 -16.20
C THR A 205 27.90 -15.65 -17.58
N GLY A 206 28.41 -14.46 -17.85
CA GLY A 206 28.15 -13.69 -19.05
C GLY A 206 26.70 -13.22 -19.18
N ALA A 207 26.43 -12.41 -20.20
CA ALA A 207 25.08 -11.97 -20.49
C ALA A 207 24.21 -13.17 -20.93
N LYS A 208 23.02 -13.31 -20.33
CA LYS A 208 22.05 -14.37 -20.65
C LYS A 208 20.71 -13.78 -21.04
N THR A 209 20.04 -14.46 -21.97
CA THR A 209 18.68 -14.10 -22.42
C THR A 209 17.81 -15.35 -22.39
N PHE A 210 16.90 -15.43 -21.42
CA PHE A 210 15.96 -16.52 -21.28
C PHE A 210 14.55 -16.05 -21.59
N ASN A 211 13.63 -16.99 -21.84
CA ASN A 211 12.22 -16.65 -21.96
C ASN A 211 11.64 -16.27 -20.60
N SER A 212 11.81 -17.14 -19.59
CA SER A 212 11.27 -16.98 -18.25
C SER A 212 12.18 -17.64 -17.21
N LEU A 213 12.06 -17.25 -15.94
CA LEU A 213 12.83 -17.83 -14.83
C LEU A 213 11.91 -18.27 -13.67
N LEU A 214 11.96 -19.55 -13.32
CA LEU A 214 11.31 -20.13 -12.15
C LEU A 214 12.33 -20.39 -11.03
N LEU A 215 12.08 -19.84 -9.85
CA LEU A 215 12.88 -20.04 -8.64
C LEU A 215 12.18 -21.00 -7.68
N GLY A 216 12.98 -21.77 -6.95
CA GLY A 216 12.45 -22.61 -5.87
C GLY A 216 11.66 -23.83 -6.33
N ALA A 217 11.92 -24.33 -7.53
CA ALA A 217 11.34 -25.57 -8.04
C ALA A 217 12.24 -26.77 -7.69
N GLY A 218 11.70 -27.71 -6.90
CA GLY A 218 12.28 -29.02 -6.65
C GLY A 218 12.07 -29.99 -7.82
N ALA A 219 12.30 -31.29 -7.57
CA ALA A 219 12.03 -32.33 -8.56
C ALA A 219 10.57 -32.29 -9.02
N ALA A 220 10.32 -32.52 -10.32
CA ALA A 220 8.99 -32.44 -10.93
C ALA A 220 8.23 -31.10 -10.66
N ASN A 221 8.97 -29.99 -10.50
CA ASN A 221 8.42 -28.66 -10.22
C ASN A 221 7.56 -28.60 -8.94
N THR A 222 7.86 -29.47 -7.97
CA THR A 222 7.30 -29.36 -6.63
C THR A 222 7.94 -28.15 -5.92
N PRO A 223 7.17 -27.34 -5.18
CA PRO A 223 7.74 -26.29 -4.34
C PRO A 223 8.89 -26.78 -3.46
N ALA A 224 10.07 -26.18 -3.61
CA ALA A 224 11.23 -26.52 -2.79
C ALA A 224 11.13 -25.87 -1.41
N THR A 225 11.58 -26.58 -0.38
CA THR A 225 11.67 -26.07 0.99
C THR A 225 12.95 -25.27 1.26
N THR A 226 13.92 -25.37 0.36
CA THR A 226 15.22 -24.69 0.43
C THR A 226 15.23 -23.52 -0.54
N ALA A 227 15.69 -22.34 -0.07
CA ALA A 227 15.89 -21.16 -0.90
C ALA A 227 16.80 -21.43 -2.13
N SER A 228 16.59 -20.65 -3.18
CA SER A 228 17.50 -20.57 -4.32
C SER A 228 18.18 -19.21 -4.40
N THR A 229 19.48 -19.20 -4.67
CA THR A 229 20.25 -17.99 -4.93
C THR A 229 20.80 -18.04 -6.34
N VAL A 230 20.33 -17.16 -7.21
CA VAL A 230 20.88 -16.97 -8.57
C VAL A 230 21.85 -15.80 -8.55
N THR A 231 23.09 -16.02 -8.92
CA THR A 231 24.17 -15.03 -8.83
C THR A 231 24.80 -14.78 -10.18
N GLY A 232 24.80 -13.52 -10.62
CA GLY A 232 25.50 -13.05 -11.82
C GLY A 232 26.95 -12.65 -11.55
N ASP A 233 27.67 -12.33 -12.63
CA ASP A 233 29.06 -11.86 -12.63
C ASP A 233 29.21 -10.37 -13.01
N GLY A 234 28.12 -9.59 -12.87
CA GLY A 234 28.00 -8.20 -13.31
C GLY A 234 27.36 -8.06 -14.70
N SER A 235 27.21 -9.16 -15.45
CA SER A 235 26.49 -9.16 -16.73
C SER A 235 24.98 -8.99 -16.55
N SER A 236 24.28 -8.71 -17.66
CA SER A 236 22.81 -8.61 -17.67
C SER A 236 22.14 -9.98 -17.76
N LEU A 237 20.99 -10.12 -17.08
CA LEU A 237 20.05 -11.22 -17.27
C LEU A 237 18.76 -10.70 -17.89
N THR A 238 18.44 -11.13 -19.11
CA THR A 238 17.21 -10.74 -19.82
C THR A 238 16.16 -11.85 -19.75
N LEU A 239 14.93 -11.50 -19.40
CA LEU A 239 13.75 -12.38 -19.39
C LEU A 239 12.74 -11.89 -20.43
N THR A 240 12.75 -12.46 -21.63
CA THR A 240 12.02 -11.92 -22.80
C THR A 240 10.51 -11.93 -22.66
N SER A 241 9.96 -12.87 -21.88
CA SER A 241 8.53 -12.92 -21.55
C SER A 241 8.10 -11.91 -20.49
N GLY A 242 9.07 -11.31 -19.79
CA GLY A 242 8.80 -10.53 -18.60
C GLY A 242 8.51 -11.38 -17.35
N ALA A 243 8.45 -12.71 -17.43
CA ALA A 243 8.01 -13.55 -16.33
C ALA A 243 9.15 -14.03 -15.42
N LEU A 244 9.02 -13.75 -14.12
CA LEU A 244 9.82 -14.30 -13.03
C LEU A 244 8.87 -14.81 -11.94
N ALA A 245 9.07 -16.05 -11.48
CA ALA A 245 8.25 -16.62 -10.42
C ALA A 245 9.12 -17.28 -9.35
N ASN A 246 8.78 -17.08 -8.08
CA ASN A 246 9.28 -17.86 -6.96
C ASN A 246 8.15 -18.71 -6.39
N VAL A 247 8.37 -20.03 -6.38
CA VAL A 247 7.41 -21.02 -5.88
C VAL A 247 7.94 -21.82 -4.68
N ALA A 248 9.07 -21.42 -4.09
CA ALA A 248 9.57 -22.03 -2.85
C ALA A 248 8.53 -21.90 -1.72
N THR A 249 8.38 -22.94 -0.89
CA THR A 249 7.47 -22.97 0.27
C THR A 249 8.24 -23.21 1.56
N GLY A 250 8.01 -22.41 2.61
CA GLY A 250 8.60 -22.59 3.95
C GLY A 250 9.40 -21.40 4.48
N ALA A 251 9.66 -21.40 5.80
CA ALA A 251 10.28 -20.30 6.55
C ALA A 251 11.74 -19.97 6.15
N SER A 252 12.42 -20.91 5.47
CA SER A 252 13.76 -20.72 4.88
C SER A 252 13.73 -20.49 3.37
N GLY A 253 12.53 -20.36 2.76
CA GLY A 253 12.30 -20.30 1.31
C GLY A 253 12.50 -18.91 0.69
N SER A 254 13.41 -18.10 1.23
CA SER A 254 13.72 -16.78 0.69
C SER A 254 14.69 -16.87 -0.48
N SER A 255 14.18 -16.83 -1.71
CA SER A 255 15.01 -16.85 -2.91
C SER A 255 15.65 -15.49 -3.16
N THR A 256 16.85 -15.48 -3.72
CA THR A 256 17.59 -14.24 -4.03
C THR A 256 18.11 -14.27 -5.45
N ILE A 257 18.00 -13.14 -6.16
CA ILE A 257 18.72 -12.86 -7.40
C ILE A 257 19.70 -11.74 -7.09
N THR A 258 20.99 -11.91 -7.35
CA THR A 258 22.03 -10.90 -7.03
C THR A 258 23.19 -10.95 -8.03
N GLY A 259 24.08 -9.97 -7.98
CA GLY A 259 25.32 -9.96 -8.76
C GLY A 259 25.16 -9.67 -10.26
N PHE A 260 23.97 -9.30 -10.75
CA PHE A 260 23.78 -8.88 -12.13
C PHE A 260 23.92 -7.36 -12.26
N GLY A 261 24.40 -6.88 -13.40
CA GLY A 261 24.40 -5.44 -13.71
C GLY A 261 22.99 -4.89 -13.84
N SER A 262 22.09 -5.70 -14.39
CA SER A 262 20.64 -5.47 -14.43
C SER A 262 19.88 -6.76 -14.68
N ILE A 263 18.67 -6.84 -14.14
CA ILE A 263 17.66 -7.83 -14.54
C ILE A 263 16.69 -7.13 -15.46
N ILE A 264 16.64 -7.56 -16.71
CA ILE A 264 15.91 -6.86 -17.75
C ILE A 264 14.71 -7.68 -18.19
N PHE A 265 13.54 -7.07 -18.14
CA PHE A 265 12.28 -7.72 -18.46
C PHE A 265 11.74 -7.25 -19.80
N GLY A 266 11.29 -8.21 -20.59
CA GLY A 266 10.68 -7.98 -21.89
C GLY A 266 11.67 -7.84 -23.04
N THR A 267 11.10 -7.65 -24.22
CA THR A 267 11.78 -7.24 -25.46
C THR A 267 11.00 -6.09 -26.05
N THR A 268 11.47 -5.49 -27.15
CA THR A 268 10.73 -4.45 -27.87
C THR A 268 9.30 -4.92 -28.20
N GLY A 269 8.29 -4.43 -27.46
CA GLY A 269 6.87 -4.79 -27.62
C GLY A 269 6.24 -5.59 -26.46
N ALA A 270 7.03 -6.14 -25.53
CA ALA A 270 6.55 -6.74 -24.28
C ALA A 270 7.00 -5.87 -23.09
N ASN A 271 6.11 -5.03 -22.56
CA ASN A 271 6.48 -3.88 -21.74
C ASN A 271 6.18 -4.07 -20.24
N GLU A 272 6.38 -5.27 -19.69
CA GLU A 272 5.99 -5.55 -18.31
C GLU A 272 6.88 -6.61 -17.65
N ALA A 273 7.47 -6.27 -16.52
CA ALA A 273 8.03 -7.22 -15.58
C ALA A 273 6.91 -7.83 -14.74
N ILE A 274 6.69 -9.14 -14.83
CA ILE A 274 5.70 -9.87 -14.04
C ILE A 274 6.45 -10.73 -13.03
N VAL A 275 6.43 -10.29 -11.77
CA VAL A 275 7.14 -10.93 -10.67
C VAL A 275 6.13 -11.58 -9.72
N THR A 276 6.14 -12.90 -9.70
CA THR A 276 5.28 -13.71 -8.84
C THR A 276 6.06 -14.25 -7.65
N ASN A 277 5.53 -14.12 -6.44
CA ASN A 277 6.03 -14.85 -5.28
C ASN A 277 4.85 -15.50 -4.54
N GLU A 278 4.66 -16.80 -4.71
CA GLU A 278 3.51 -17.54 -4.15
C GLU A 278 3.72 -17.97 -2.68
N ASN A 279 4.87 -17.67 -2.07
CA ASN A 279 5.18 -18.12 -0.71
C ASN A 279 4.34 -17.38 0.35
N ALA A 280 3.18 -17.96 0.68
CA ALA A 280 2.21 -17.41 1.63
C ALA A 280 2.55 -17.67 3.12
N THR A 281 3.55 -18.50 3.43
CA THR A 281 3.87 -18.85 4.82
C THR A 281 4.86 -17.84 5.43
N ALA A 282 4.39 -17.05 6.40
CA ALA A 282 5.10 -16.14 7.30
C ALA A 282 6.60 -15.87 7.00
N GLY A 283 6.89 -15.15 5.90
CA GLY A 283 8.25 -14.58 5.66
C GLY A 283 8.96 -15.00 4.38
N GLY A 284 8.34 -15.82 3.52
CA GLY A 284 8.88 -16.16 2.21
C GLY A 284 9.18 -14.94 1.32
N THR A 285 10.47 -14.60 1.19
CA THR A 285 10.91 -13.37 0.52
C THR A 285 11.60 -13.68 -0.80
N LEU A 286 11.19 -13.06 -1.90
CA LEU A 286 12.03 -12.97 -3.09
C LEU A 286 12.79 -11.63 -3.06
N THR A 287 14.10 -11.69 -2.86
CA THR A 287 14.96 -10.50 -2.93
C THR A 287 15.58 -10.41 -4.32
N ILE A 288 15.34 -9.31 -5.02
CA ILE A 288 16.03 -8.95 -6.25
C ILE A 288 17.03 -7.85 -5.89
N ASP A 289 18.28 -8.28 -5.77
CA ASP A 289 19.44 -7.47 -5.41
C ASP A 289 20.28 -7.14 -6.64
N SER A 290 19.59 -6.62 -7.66
CA SER A 290 20.14 -6.10 -8.90
C SER A 290 19.11 -5.13 -9.48
N PRO A 291 19.51 -4.05 -10.17
CA PRO A 291 18.55 -3.11 -10.76
C PRO A 291 17.56 -3.82 -11.70
N VAL A 292 16.26 -3.60 -11.50
CA VAL A 292 15.21 -4.04 -12.44
C VAL A 292 15.06 -3.01 -13.54
N ASP A 293 15.10 -3.46 -14.79
CA ASP A 293 14.91 -2.64 -15.98
C ASP A 293 13.84 -3.26 -16.90
N THR A 294 13.19 -2.41 -17.69
CA THR A 294 12.29 -2.82 -18.77
C THR A 294 12.80 -2.16 -20.05
N PHE A 295 13.22 -2.97 -21.03
CA PHE A 295 13.84 -2.49 -22.28
C PHE A 295 12.93 -1.58 -23.16
N ALA A 296 11.68 -1.38 -22.75
CA ALA A 296 10.71 -0.57 -23.46
C ALA A 296 10.45 0.74 -22.72
N ALA A 297 10.41 1.86 -23.47
CA ALA A 297 10.01 3.15 -22.92
C ALA A 297 8.63 3.04 -22.24
N GLY A 298 8.58 3.33 -20.93
CA GLY A 298 7.36 3.22 -20.12
C GLY A 298 6.97 1.80 -19.71
N GLY A 299 7.86 0.81 -19.82
CA GLY A 299 7.59 -0.55 -19.34
C GLY A 299 7.44 -0.60 -17.82
N GLY A 300 6.43 -1.33 -17.35
CA GLY A 300 6.02 -1.38 -15.94
C GLY A 300 6.44 -2.63 -15.17
N LEU A 301 6.05 -2.70 -13.89
CA LEU A 301 6.26 -3.84 -13.00
C LEU A 301 4.92 -4.27 -12.40
N THR A 302 4.62 -5.56 -12.45
CA THR A 302 3.47 -6.18 -11.79
C THR A 302 3.94 -7.23 -10.79
N LYS A 303 3.63 -7.01 -9.52
CA LYS A 303 3.82 -7.94 -8.41
C LYS A 303 2.54 -8.73 -8.15
N THR A 304 2.65 -10.06 -8.08
CA THR A 304 1.56 -10.97 -7.68
C THR A 304 2.06 -12.10 -6.77
N GLY A 305 1.13 -12.93 -6.28
CA GLY A 305 1.35 -13.96 -5.26
C GLY A 305 1.46 -13.40 -3.84
N ALA A 306 1.15 -14.21 -2.84
CA ALA A 306 0.99 -13.77 -1.45
C ALA A 306 2.30 -13.33 -0.75
N GLY A 307 3.47 -13.74 -1.25
CA GLY A 307 4.76 -13.48 -0.62
C GLY A 307 5.30 -12.06 -0.80
N LEU A 308 6.38 -11.75 -0.08
CA LEU A 308 7.11 -10.47 -0.16
C LEU A 308 8.09 -10.48 -1.34
N VAL A 309 8.12 -9.41 -2.13
CA VAL A 309 9.22 -9.12 -3.06
C VAL A 309 9.96 -7.89 -2.59
N VAL A 310 11.28 -8.00 -2.45
CA VAL A 310 12.17 -6.90 -2.07
C VAL A 310 12.99 -6.50 -3.30
N LEU A 311 12.89 -5.24 -3.71
CA LEU A 311 13.78 -4.62 -4.68
C LEU A 311 14.79 -3.77 -3.91
N SER A 312 15.97 -4.33 -3.63
CA SER A 312 16.99 -3.67 -2.79
C SER A 312 17.81 -2.63 -3.56
N GLN A 313 17.83 -2.69 -4.89
CA GLN A 313 18.58 -1.75 -5.73
C GLN A 313 17.68 -0.66 -6.34
N ASN A 314 18.28 0.46 -6.75
CA ASN A 314 17.57 1.49 -7.50
C ASN A 314 17.20 0.93 -8.87
N ASN A 315 15.91 0.91 -9.19
CA ASN A 315 15.42 0.32 -10.43
C ASN A 315 15.43 1.36 -11.56
N LEU A 316 15.40 0.89 -12.82
CA LEU A 316 15.57 1.71 -14.02
C LEU A 316 14.27 1.85 -14.82
N TYR A 317 13.26 1.01 -14.55
CA TYR A 317 11.98 1.07 -15.25
C TYR A 317 11.19 2.36 -14.93
N THR A 318 10.51 2.89 -15.95
CA THR A 318 9.77 4.17 -15.88
C THR A 318 8.25 4.03 -15.97
N GLY A 319 7.75 2.82 -16.22
CA GLY A 319 6.32 2.54 -16.29
C GLY A 319 5.65 2.35 -14.93
N GLN A 320 4.34 2.09 -14.99
CA GLN A 320 3.49 1.87 -13.83
C GLN A 320 3.97 0.69 -12.98
N THR A 321 3.88 0.82 -11.66
CA THR A 321 4.01 -0.31 -10.72
C THR A 321 2.64 -0.76 -10.28
N THR A 322 2.32 -2.06 -10.41
CA THR A 322 1.06 -2.66 -9.99
C THR A 322 1.32 -3.76 -8.96
N VAL A 323 0.66 -3.71 -7.81
CA VAL A 323 0.76 -4.71 -6.75
C VAL A 323 -0.61 -5.38 -6.59
N ASN A 324 -0.78 -6.53 -7.24
CA ASN A 324 -2.04 -7.28 -7.21
C ASN A 324 -2.22 -8.06 -5.90
N GLN A 325 -1.14 -8.66 -5.36
CA GLN A 325 -1.16 -9.44 -4.11
C GLN A 325 0.21 -9.44 -3.39
N GLY A 326 0.19 -9.78 -2.10
CA GLY A 326 1.37 -9.83 -1.24
C GLY A 326 1.94 -8.44 -0.98
N THR A 327 3.24 -8.35 -0.73
CA THR A 327 3.92 -7.06 -0.52
C THR A 327 5.02 -6.84 -1.55
N LEU A 328 5.10 -5.62 -2.08
CA LEU A 328 6.27 -5.11 -2.79
C LEU A 328 7.01 -4.13 -1.88
N GLN A 329 8.29 -4.37 -1.62
CA GLN A 329 9.13 -3.49 -0.81
C GLN A 329 10.26 -2.90 -1.63
N PHE A 330 10.38 -1.57 -1.61
CA PHE A 330 11.57 -0.86 -2.08
C PHE A 330 12.58 -0.69 -0.94
N GLY A 331 13.81 -1.12 -1.16
CA GLY A 331 14.89 -1.09 -0.19
C GLY A 331 14.86 -2.24 0.79
N ASN A 332 16.00 -2.49 1.46
CA ASN A 332 16.17 -3.54 2.45
C ASN A 332 16.96 -3.05 3.68
N GLY A 333 16.66 -1.85 4.16
CA GLY A 333 17.34 -1.20 5.29
C GLY A 333 18.66 -0.49 4.92
N GLY A 334 19.10 -0.58 3.67
CA GLY A 334 20.23 0.17 3.12
C GLY A 334 19.85 1.52 2.51
N SER A 335 20.78 2.13 1.78
CA SER A 335 20.62 3.42 1.08
C SER A 335 20.22 3.29 -0.39
N THR A 336 19.78 2.11 -0.82
CA THR A 336 19.33 1.79 -2.18
C THR A 336 17.93 1.16 -2.14
N GLY A 337 17.28 1.10 -3.30
CA GLY A 337 15.92 0.57 -3.43
C GLY A 337 14.91 1.69 -3.68
N GLY A 338 14.37 1.76 -4.89
CA GLY A 338 13.43 2.80 -5.29
C GLY A 338 13.07 2.69 -6.76
N LEU A 339 12.18 3.58 -7.20
CA LEU A 339 11.85 3.77 -8.61
C LEU A 339 12.99 4.49 -9.34
N ALA A 340 12.95 4.46 -10.67
CA ALA A 340 13.85 5.27 -11.47
C ALA A 340 13.70 6.76 -11.13
N ALA A 341 14.83 7.48 -11.13
CA ALA A 341 14.82 8.92 -10.89
C ALA A 341 13.92 9.62 -11.94
N GLY A 342 13.00 10.46 -11.48
CA GLY A 342 12.05 11.14 -12.35
C GLY A 342 10.92 10.26 -12.90
N ASN A 343 10.76 9.02 -12.44
CA ASN A 343 9.57 8.22 -12.77
C ASN A 343 8.31 8.91 -12.22
N THR A 344 7.35 9.21 -13.09
CA THR A 344 6.07 9.84 -12.74
C THR A 344 4.86 8.91 -12.92
N ALA A 345 5.07 7.64 -13.25
CA ALA A 345 3.99 6.69 -13.45
C ALA A 345 3.35 6.28 -12.11
N ASN A 346 2.07 5.90 -12.15
CA ASN A 346 1.34 5.56 -10.93
C ASN A 346 1.86 4.28 -10.24
N ILE A 347 1.58 4.16 -8.94
CA ILE A 347 1.71 2.91 -8.20
C ILE A 347 0.30 2.42 -7.82
N ALA A 348 -0.19 1.35 -8.42
CA ALA A 348 -1.53 0.82 -8.21
C ALA A 348 -1.53 -0.40 -7.26
N LEU A 349 -2.20 -0.26 -6.11
CA LEU A 349 -2.31 -1.29 -5.07
C LEU A 349 -3.65 -2.05 -5.22
N ASN A 350 -3.70 -2.96 -6.18
CA ASN A 350 -4.88 -3.75 -6.57
C ASN A 350 -5.19 -4.92 -5.61
N GLY A 351 -4.90 -4.77 -4.32
CA GLY A 351 -5.09 -5.81 -3.30
C GLY A 351 -3.81 -6.19 -2.55
N GLY A 352 -2.63 -5.86 -3.08
CA GLY A 352 -1.35 -6.01 -2.38
C GLY A 352 -0.89 -4.74 -1.67
N SER A 353 0.14 -4.88 -0.83
CA SER A 353 0.71 -3.81 -0.03
C SER A 353 2.02 -3.27 -0.61
N LEU A 354 2.29 -1.99 -0.36
CA LEU A 354 3.55 -1.33 -0.69
C LEU A 354 4.34 -1.03 0.58
N ALA A 355 5.64 -1.29 0.55
CA ALA A 355 6.55 -0.97 1.63
C ALA A 355 7.78 -0.21 1.15
N PHE A 356 8.29 0.68 1.99
CA PHE A 356 9.59 1.32 1.81
C PHE A 356 10.45 1.06 3.04
N ASN A 357 11.66 0.55 2.84
CA ASN A 357 12.61 0.24 3.90
C ASN A 357 14.01 0.74 3.52
N ARG A 358 14.28 2.02 3.81
CA ARG A 358 15.57 2.68 3.53
C ARG A 358 16.13 3.35 4.77
N SER A 359 17.45 3.41 4.88
CA SER A 359 18.15 4.11 5.95
C SER A 359 18.32 5.60 5.70
N ASN A 360 18.27 6.04 4.45
CA ASN A 360 18.35 7.45 4.05
C ASN A 360 17.03 7.94 3.44
N ASP A 361 16.95 9.25 3.24
CA ASP A 361 15.76 9.90 2.74
C ASP A 361 15.42 9.49 1.30
N LEU A 362 14.13 9.41 1.01
CA LEU A 362 13.57 9.14 -0.31
C LEU A 362 12.35 10.03 -0.54
N ALA A 363 12.30 10.70 -1.68
CA ALA A 363 11.13 11.42 -2.14
C ALA A 363 10.40 10.59 -3.21
N VAL A 364 9.07 10.49 -3.09
CA VAL A 364 8.19 9.83 -4.04
C VAL A 364 7.08 10.82 -4.41
N SER A 365 7.05 11.21 -5.67
CA SER A 365 6.04 12.12 -6.24
C SER A 365 4.95 11.39 -7.02
N ASN A 366 5.09 10.06 -7.17
CA ASN A 366 4.12 9.20 -7.84
C ASN A 366 2.80 9.17 -7.04
N SER A 367 1.67 9.12 -7.74
CA SER A 367 0.38 8.85 -7.09
C SER A 367 0.25 7.36 -6.76
N ILE A 368 -0.05 7.06 -5.50
CA ILE A 368 -0.34 5.71 -5.00
C ILE A 368 -1.86 5.53 -4.91
N THR A 369 -2.40 4.53 -5.61
CA THR A 369 -3.85 4.33 -5.76
C THR A 369 -4.27 2.90 -5.38
N GLY A 370 -5.57 2.63 -5.28
CA GLY A 370 -6.10 1.27 -5.10
C GLY A 370 -6.61 0.99 -3.68
N VAL A 371 -6.70 -0.29 -3.32
CA VAL A 371 -7.30 -0.75 -2.05
C VAL A 371 -6.27 -1.29 -1.04
N GLY A 372 -5.03 -1.48 -1.48
CA GLY A 372 -3.94 -1.97 -0.64
C GLY A 372 -3.43 -0.97 0.40
N SER A 373 -2.47 -1.42 1.21
CA SER A 373 -1.90 -0.66 2.32
C SER A 373 -0.48 -0.17 2.03
N LEU A 374 -0.05 0.84 2.80
CA LEU A 374 1.29 1.40 2.77
C LEU A 374 2.01 1.14 4.09
N THR A 375 3.26 0.68 4.04
CA THR A 375 4.14 0.55 5.20
C THR A 375 5.43 1.36 5.01
N LYS A 376 5.74 2.23 5.96
CA LYS A 376 7.04 2.90 6.07
C LYS A 376 7.88 2.22 7.15
N SER A 377 9.06 1.75 6.76
CA SER A 377 10.09 1.13 7.61
C SER A 377 11.47 1.76 7.35
N GLY A 378 12.44 1.42 8.18
CA GLY A 378 13.82 1.92 8.06
C GLY A 378 13.99 3.37 8.53
N ALA A 379 15.19 3.74 8.94
CA ALA A 379 15.45 5.00 9.63
C ALA A 379 15.25 6.29 8.79
N GLY A 380 15.29 6.21 7.46
CA GLY A 380 15.23 7.39 6.59
C GLY A 380 13.84 8.05 6.54
N LYS A 381 13.77 9.29 6.05
CA LYS A 381 12.51 10.01 5.79
C LYS A 381 11.95 9.64 4.40
N LEU A 382 10.74 9.09 4.35
CA LEU A 382 9.97 8.96 3.11
C LEU A 382 9.08 10.20 2.95
N THR A 383 9.30 10.97 1.91
CA THR A 383 8.45 12.14 1.58
C THR A 383 7.52 11.78 0.44
N LEU A 384 6.21 11.80 0.71
CA LEU A 384 5.15 11.63 -0.29
C LEU A 384 4.61 13.01 -0.67
N SER A 385 4.68 13.32 -1.96
CA SER A 385 4.18 14.58 -2.54
C SER A 385 3.13 14.37 -3.65
N GLY A 386 2.87 13.11 -3.99
CA GLY A 386 1.81 12.71 -4.90
C GLY A 386 0.42 12.80 -4.26
N THR A 387 -0.62 12.79 -5.09
CA THR A 387 -1.99 12.63 -4.63
C THR A 387 -2.29 11.15 -4.44
N ASP A 388 -2.12 10.67 -3.22
CA ASP A 388 -2.33 9.26 -2.89
C ASP A 388 -3.80 9.02 -2.53
N THR A 389 -4.43 8.08 -3.24
CA THR A 389 -5.86 7.76 -3.14
C THR A 389 -6.11 6.31 -2.74
N TYR A 390 -5.09 5.61 -2.26
CA TYR A 390 -5.27 4.25 -1.73
C TYR A 390 -6.15 4.26 -0.48
N SER A 391 -7.03 3.26 -0.35
CA SER A 391 -7.99 3.18 0.75
C SER A 391 -7.57 2.30 1.93
N GLY A 392 -6.50 1.52 1.76
CA GLY A 392 -5.97 0.69 2.85
C GLY A 392 -5.32 1.52 3.96
N THR A 393 -4.83 0.81 4.96
CA THR A 393 -4.17 1.41 6.11
C THR A 393 -2.77 1.93 5.77
N THR A 394 -2.30 2.89 6.54
CA THR A 394 -0.92 3.37 6.52
C THR A 394 -0.23 3.01 7.83
N THR A 395 0.95 2.41 7.79
CA THR A 395 1.70 2.03 8.99
C THR A 395 3.11 2.58 8.95
N ILE A 396 3.50 3.30 10.00
CA ILE A 396 4.88 3.67 10.28
C ILE A 396 5.40 2.66 11.30
N SER A 397 6.36 1.84 10.88
CA SER A 397 6.88 0.68 11.62
C SER A 397 7.72 1.08 12.84
N ALA A 398 7.85 0.15 13.79
CA ALA A 398 8.71 0.29 14.97
C ALA A 398 10.21 0.32 14.64
N SER A 399 10.59 -0.13 13.42
CA SER A 399 11.97 0.04 12.89
C SER A 399 12.36 1.51 12.67
N GLY A 400 11.44 2.44 12.92
CA GLY A 400 11.67 3.88 13.00
C GLY A 400 11.47 4.63 11.69
N GLY A 401 11.86 5.90 11.73
CA GLY A 401 11.89 6.83 10.60
C GLY A 401 10.63 7.67 10.45
N THR A 402 10.64 8.52 9.43
CA THR A 402 9.58 9.52 9.20
C THR A 402 8.83 9.22 7.92
N LEU A 403 7.50 9.18 7.98
CA LEU A 403 6.65 9.35 6.80
C LEU A 403 6.21 10.82 6.77
N ALA A 404 6.71 11.58 5.80
CA ALA A 404 6.31 12.95 5.57
C ALA A 404 5.26 13.01 4.46
N VAL A 405 4.05 13.49 4.80
CA VAL A 405 3.03 13.85 3.80
C VAL A 405 3.21 15.33 3.52
N ASP A 406 3.81 15.64 2.38
CA ASP A 406 4.25 16.99 2.04
C ASP A 406 3.34 17.57 0.96
N SER A 407 2.59 18.62 1.31
CA SER A 407 1.71 19.33 0.37
C SER A 407 2.43 19.75 -0.91
N GLY A 408 3.75 20.00 -0.86
CA GLY A 408 4.54 20.44 -2.00
C GLY A 408 4.10 21.80 -2.54
N SER A 409 4.86 22.36 -3.49
CA SER A 409 4.49 23.65 -4.12
C SER A 409 3.14 23.59 -4.84
N ALA A 410 2.78 22.43 -5.38
CA ALA A 410 1.52 22.20 -6.09
C ALA A 410 0.32 21.91 -5.18
N GLY A 411 0.50 21.76 -3.85
CA GLY A 411 -0.58 21.41 -2.93
C GLY A 411 -1.15 20.00 -3.12
N THR A 412 -0.42 19.08 -3.75
CA THR A 412 -0.90 17.77 -4.17
C THR A 412 -0.66 16.64 -3.18
N GLY A 413 0.28 16.79 -2.24
CA GLY A 413 0.64 15.74 -1.30
C GLY A 413 -0.46 15.46 -0.30
N LYS A 414 -1.06 14.27 -0.38
CA LYS A 414 -2.14 13.85 0.52
C LYS A 414 -2.32 12.33 0.52
N LEU A 415 -2.79 11.80 1.65
CA LEU A 415 -3.31 10.44 1.84
C LEU A 415 -4.84 10.50 1.86
N ALA A 416 -5.44 10.79 0.71
CA ALA A 416 -6.83 11.25 0.59
C ALA A 416 -7.89 10.22 1.03
N ASN A 417 -7.61 8.93 0.87
CA ASN A 417 -8.59 7.86 1.12
C ASN A 417 -8.15 6.86 2.18
N THR A 418 -6.97 7.01 2.80
CA THR A 418 -6.47 6.02 3.76
C THR A 418 -7.49 5.80 4.87
N SER A 419 -7.71 4.55 5.26
CA SER A 419 -8.74 4.20 6.25
C SER A 419 -8.28 4.43 7.70
N ALA A 420 -6.98 4.32 7.96
CA ALA A 420 -6.37 4.56 9.26
C ALA A 420 -4.85 4.73 9.10
N ILE A 421 -4.24 5.44 10.05
CA ILE A 421 -2.79 5.55 10.19
C ILE A 421 -2.36 5.03 11.56
N THR A 422 -1.37 4.13 11.58
CA THR A 422 -0.74 3.67 12.81
C THR A 422 0.71 4.12 12.87
N VAL A 423 1.09 4.81 13.94
CA VAL A 423 2.46 5.26 14.18
C VAL A 423 3.02 4.49 15.38
N ASN A 424 3.90 3.53 15.13
CA ASN A 424 4.53 2.75 16.18
C ASN A 424 5.70 3.50 16.84
N SER A 425 6.13 3.00 17.99
CA SER A 425 7.29 3.53 18.74
C SER A 425 8.52 3.74 17.84
N GLY A 426 9.14 4.91 17.96
CA GLY A 426 10.27 5.33 17.12
C GLY A 426 9.90 5.84 15.71
N GLY A 427 8.63 5.71 15.31
CA GLY A 427 8.10 6.25 14.06
C GLY A 427 7.54 7.66 14.20
N THR A 428 7.61 8.43 13.11
CA THR A 428 6.99 9.76 13.01
C THR A 428 6.10 9.85 11.77
N LEU A 429 4.85 10.24 11.94
CA LEU A 429 4.06 10.83 10.86
C LEU A 429 4.33 12.34 10.89
N LEU A 430 4.91 12.88 9.83
CA LEU A 430 5.17 14.30 9.67
C LEU A 430 4.21 14.90 8.66
N LEU A 431 3.41 15.84 9.13
CA LEU A 431 2.58 16.70 8.33
C LEU A 431 3.44 17.87 7.83
N ALA A 432 4.07 17.68 6.66
CA ALA A 432 4.96 18.66 6.05
C ALA A 432 4.20 19.68 5.21
N GLN A 433 4.64 20.94 5.28
CA GLN A 433 4.09 22.07 4.54
C GLN A 433 5.24 22.82 3.86
N SER A 434 5.71 22.32 2.70
CA SER A 434 6.79 22.96 1.94
C SER A 434 6.31 23.96 0.88
N GLY A 435 5.00 24.01 0.60
CA GLY A 435 4.42 24.87 -0.44
C GLY A 435 3.08 25.51 -0.05
N THR A 436 2.10 25.47 -0.95
CA THR A 436 0.79 26.11 -0.75
C THR A 436 0.08 25.55 0.47
N ALA A 437 -0.41 26.41 1.37
CA ALA A 437 -1.11 26.01 2.58
C ALA A 437 -2.19 24.97 2.28
N SER A 438 -2.07 23.78 2.87
CA SER A 438 -3.07 22.73 2.82
C SER A 438 -3.65 22.52 4.21
N ASN A 439 -4.95 22.30 4.27
CA ASN A 439 -5.70 21.99 5.49
C ASN A 439 -6.30 20.57 5.47
N ASP A 440 -5.95 19.74 4.49
CA ASP A 440 -6.62 18.47 4.17
C ASP A 440 -5.63 17.49 3.50
N ARG A 441 -4.55 17.12 4.20
CA ARG A 441 -3.60 16.14 3.68
C ARG A 441 -3.99 14.72 4.04
N ILE A 442 -4.69 14.52 5.15
CA ILE A 442 -5.12 13.20 5.59
C ILE A 442 -6.63 13.09 5.42
N ASN A 443 -7.12 11.90 5.04
CA ASN A 443 -8.55 11.62 5.06
C ASN A 443 -9.16 11.98 6.44
N ASN A 444 -10.15 12.88 6.45
CA ASN A 444 -10.83 13.35 7.66
C ASN A 444 -11.50 12.24 8.48
N ALA A 445 -11.77 11.08 7.88
CA ALA A 445 -12.29 9.91 8.57
C ALA A 445 -11.21 8.93 9.07
N ALA A 446 -9.95 9.10 8.68
CA ALA A 446 -8.87 8.18 9.04
C ALA A 446 -8.55 8.26 10.53
N ALA A 447 -8.74 7.15 11.25
CA ALA A 447 -8.29 7.05 12.62
C ALA A 447 -6.76 7.16 12.70
N ILE A 448 -6.25 7.93 13.67
CA ILE A 448 -4.83 8.05 13.97
C ILE A 448 -4.55 7.25 15.25
N GLY A 449 -3.89 6.12 15.10
CA GLY A 449 -3.43 5.27 16.21
C GLY A 449 -1.96 5.55 16.51
N LEU A 450 -1.66 6.02 17.72
CA LEU A 450 -0.29 6.21 18.19
C LEU A 450 0.06 5.10 19.19
N ALA A 451 1.02 4.27 18.81
CA ALA A 451 1.53 3.15 19.59
C ALA A 451 2.95 3.45 20.09
N GLY A 452 3.11 4.63 20.70
CA GLY A 452 4.41 5.16 21.18
C GLY A 452 5.12 6.03 20.16
N GLY A 453 4.51 6.28 19.01
CA GLY A 453 5.05 7.11 17.93
C GLY A 453 4.78 8.60 18.11
N THR A 454 5.21 9.38 17.11
CA THR A 454 5.01 10.84 17.07
C THR A 454 4.16 11.25 15.87
N LEU A 455 3.17 12.11 16.08
CA LEU A 455 2.57 12.91 15.02
C LEU A 455 3.15 14.32 15.11
N ALA A 456 3.86 14.74 14.06
CA ALA A 456 4.50 16.03 13.96
C ALA A 456 3.87 16.89 12.86
N SER A 457 3.97 18.20 13.00
CA SER A 457 3.58 19.21 12.00
C SER A 457 4.75 20.14 11.74
N THR A 458 4.78 20.87 10.61
CA THR A 458 5.80 21.91 10.31
C THR A 458 5.18 23.02 9.49
N ASN A 459 5.77 24.22 9.54
CA ASN A 459 5.42 25.40 8.74
C ASN A 459 3.92 25.75 8.77
N SER A 460 3.33 25.85 9.96
CA SER A 460 1.91 26.19 10.14
C SER A 460 0.95 25.23 9.42
N ALA A 461 1.33 23.95 9.37
CA ALA A 461 0.56 22.85 8.82
C ALA A 461 -0.81 22.73 9.51
N LYS A 462 -1.87 22.59 8.71
CA LYS A 462 -3.24 22.47 9.22
C LYS A 462 -3.87 21.15 8.77
N GLU A 463 -4.63 20.53 9.65
CA GLU A 463 -5.60 19.50 9.33
C GLU A 463 -6.93 19.92 9.96
N GLY A 464 -7.86 20.35 9.11
CA GLY A 464 -9.15 20.89 9.50
C GLY A 464 -9.19 22.41 9.53
N VAL A 465 -10.31 22.93 10.01
CA VAL A 465 -10.57 24.38 10.13
C VAL A 465 -11.04 24.64 11.54
N ALA A 466 -10.65 25.79 12.10
CA ALA A 466 -11.12 26.22 13.40
C ALA A 466 -11.76 27.59 13.31
N ALA A 467 -12.93 27.74 13.92
CA ALA A 467 -13.55 29.03 14.08
C ALA A 467 -12.67 29.96 14.93
N THR A 468 -12.77 31.24 14.65
CA THR A 468 -11.94 32.30 15.25
C THR A 468 -12.84 33.27 16.00
N ARG A 469 -12.40 33.77 17.17
CA ARG A 469 -13.15 34.76 17.94
C ARG A 469 -12.40 36.07 18.09
N THR A 470 -12.61 37.01 17.17
CA THR A 470 -12.00 38.34 17.27
C THR A 470 -12.99 39.31 17.92
N GLY A 471 -12.59 39.95 19.03
CA GLY A 471 -13.44 40.94 19.72
C GLY A 471 -14.77 40.40 20.23
N GLY A 472 -14.83 39.10 20.55
CA GLY A 472 -16.04 38.43 21.01
C GLY A 472 -16.97 37.91 19.89
N ILE A 473 -16.70 38.25 18.62
CA ILE A 473 -17.46 37.80 17.46
C ILE A 473 -16.85 36.51 16.92
N LEU A 474 -17.67 35.46 16.77
CA LEU A 474 -17.28 34.21 16.12
C LEU A 474 -17.30 34.37 14.59
N SER A 475 -16.23 33.94 13.93
CA SER A 475 -16.11 33.90 12.47
C SER A 475 -15.65 32.53 12.01
N GLY A 476 -16.18 32.07 10.87
CA GLY A 476 -15.92 30.74 10.32
C GLY A 476 -16.69 29.62 11.02
N THR A 477 -16.42 28.39 10.61
CA THR A 477 -17.02 27.16 11.17
C THR A 477 -15.92 26.14 11.34
N SER A 478 -15.84 25.53 12.53
CA SER A 478 -14.85 24.48 12.76
C SER A 478 -15.21 23.22 11.98
N THR A 479 -14.18 22.57 11.42
CA THR A 479 -14.30 21.29 10.72
C THR A 479 -13.22 20.34 11.20
N VAL A 480 -13.55 19.06 11.21
CA VAL A 480 -12.58 17.99 11.43
C VAL A 480 -11.57 17.97 10.28
N GLY A 481 -10.31 17.68 10.61
CA GLY A 481 -9.23 17.38 9.68
C GLY A 481 -8.66 15.97 9.79
N LEU A 482 -8.96 15.28 10.90
CA LEU A 482 -8.40 13.98 11.24
C LEU A 482 -9.47 13.14 11.93
N GLY A 483 -9.45 11.82 11.73
CA GLY A 483 -10.35 10.91 12.42
C GLY A 483 -10.05 10.81 13.92
N ALA A 484 -10.45 9.69 14.54
CA ALA A 484 -10.28 9.49 15.97
C ALA A 484 -8.79 9.37 16.32
N LEU A 485 -8.33 10.09 17.35
CA LEU A 485 -7.01 9.91 17.94
C LEU A 485 -7.06 8.81 19.01
N THR A 486 -6.28 7.75 18.86
CA THR A 486 -6.26 6.61 19.79
C THR A 486 -4.84 6.31 20.23
N LEU A 487 -4.65 6.01 21.53
CA LEU A 487 -3.36 5.64 22.07
C LEU A 487 -3.34 4.16 22.49
N THR A 488 -2.26 3.47 22.14
CA THR A 488 -1.95 2.14 22.69
C THR A 488 -0.61 2.10 23.43
N ALA A 489 0.11 3.23 23.42
CA ALA A 489 1.19 3.56 24.33
C ALA A 489 1.30 5.09 24.46
N SER A 490 1.97 5.59 25.51
CA SER A 490 2.21 7.04 25.65
C SER A 490 2.98 7.55 24.44
N SER A 491 2.46 8.61 23.80
CA SER A 491 2.87 9.05 22.47
C SER A 491 3.02 10.57 22.42
N THR A 492 3.52 11.09 21.30
CA THR A 492 3.84 12.52 21.18
C THR A 492 3.06 13.20 20.05
N LEU A 493 2.52 14.39 20.34
CA LEU A 493 2.20 15.42 19.33
C LEU A 493 3.30 16.48 19.35
N ASP A 494 3.86 16.76 18.19
CA ASP A 494 4.89 17.79 18.01
C ASP A 494 4.37 18.90 17.09
N PHE A 495 4.22 20.10 17.66
CA PHE A 495 3.74 21.28 16.98
C PHE A 495 4.87 22.10 16.31
N ASP A 496 6.10 21.56 16.23
CA ASP A 496 7.27 22.19 15.62
C ASP A 496 7.74 23.48 16.30
N SER A 497 9.00 23.48 16.74
CA SER A 497 9.61 24.65 17.40
C SER A 497 9.94 25.81 16.44
N ALA A 498 10.00 25.55 15.13
CA ALA A 498 10.45 26.53 14.14
C ALA A 498 9.33 27.42 13.60
N SER A 499 8.07 27.01 13.75
CA SER A 499 6.91 27.73 13.22
C SER A 499 5.69 27.53 14.12
N ASN A 500 4.88 28.58 14.26
CA ASN A 500 3.61 28.49 14.99
C ASN A 500 2.44 28.49 14.00
N GLY A 501 1.22 28.26 14.50
CA GLY A 501 0.00 28.30 13.69
C GLY A 501 -0.41 26.94 13.16
N ASN A 502 0.16 25.87 13.71
CA ASN A 502 -0.18 24.50 13.37
C ASN A 502 -1.56 24.17 13.97
N LEU A 503 -2.40 23.47 13.21
CA LEU A 503 -3.77 23.16 13.62
C LEU A 503 -4.05 21.69 13.39
N LEU A 504 -4.45 20.98 14.45
CA LEU A 504 -4.89 19.58 14.37
C LEU A 504 -6.29 19.46 14.95
N ALA A 505 -7.28 19.16 14.10
CA ALA A 505 -8.67 18.95 14.50
C ALA A 505 -9.10 17.48 14.33
N PHE A 506 -9.27 16.77 15.44
CA PHE A 506 -9.67 15.37 15.49
C PHE A 506 -11.17 15.18 15.73
N THR A 507 -11.71 14.00 15.37
CA THR A 507 -13.10 13.66 15.73
C THR A 507 -13.27 13.32 17.22
N SER A 508 -12.29 12.65 17.81
CA SER A 508 -12.33 12.16 19.20
C SER A 508 -10.94 11.85 19.73
N PHE A 509 -10.84 11.59 21.03
CA PHE A 509 -9.64 11.10 21.68
C PHE A 509 -9.94 9.94 22.63
N THR A 510 -9.22 8.84 22.44
CA THR A 510 -9.29 7.64 23.29
C THR A 510 -7.89 7.34 23.83
N PRO A 511 -7.56 7.80 25.05
CA PRO A 511 -6.20 7.64 25.60
C PRO A 511 -5.87 6.24 26.10
N ALA A 512 -6.89 5.40 26.39
CA ALA A 512 -6.71 4.05 26.94
C ALA A 512 -5.76 3.96 28.16
N GLY A 513 -5.70 5.02 28.99
CA GLY A 513 -4.82 5.10 30.16
C GLY A 513 -3.40 5.60 29.89
N PHE A 514 -3.06 5.90 28.63
CA PHE A 514 -1.78 6.48 28.24
C PHE A 514 -1.80 8.01 28.20
N VAL A 515 -0.60 8.59 28.21
CA VAL A 515 -0.39 10.05 28.16
C VAL A 515 -0.06 10.48 26.73
N LEU A 516 -0.69 11.56 26.29
CA LEU A 516 -0.32 12.30 25.10
C LEU A 516 0.61 13.45 25.49
N ASN A 517 1.89 13.32 25.14
CA ASN A 517 2.86 14.38 25.32
C ASN A 517 2.70 15.40 24.19
N ILE A 518 2.42 16.64 24.53
CA ILE A 518 2.32 17.75 23.58
C ILE A 518 3.59 18.57 23.73
N THR A 519 4.35 18.65 22.64
CA THR A 519 5.64 19.33 22.57
C THR A 519 5.59 20.49 21.59
N ASN A 520 6.43 21.50 21.82
CA ASN A 520 6.54 22.69 20.98
C ASN A 520 5.22 23.43 20.73
N TYR A 521 4.30 23.38 21.68
CA TYR A 521 2.99 24.01 21.56
C TYR A 521 3.04 25.48 21.99
N SER A 522 2.69 26.38 21.07
CA SER A 522 2.65 27.82 21.29
C SER A 522 1.27 28.40 20.96
N ASN A 523 0.52 28.77 22.00
CA ASN A 523 -0.77 29.44 21.86
C ASN A 523 -0.89 30.56 22.91
N ALA A 524 -0.51 31.76 22.53
CA ALA A 524 -0.50 32.91 23.45
C ALA A 524 -1.91 33.46 23.73
N ASN A 525 -2.89 33.06 22.93
CA ASN A 525 -4.24 33.60 22.95
C ASN A 525 -5.27 32.69 23.64
N PHE A 526 -4.84 31.51 24.10
CA PHE A 526 -5.66 30.64 24.92
C PHE A 526 -5.65 31.14 26.37
N ASN A 527 -6.76 31.76 26.81
CA ASN A 527 -6.88 32.31 28.17
C ASN A 527 -7.74 31.45 29.12
N GLY A 528 -8.03 30.20 28.73
CA GLY A 528 -8.89 29.28 29.49
C GLY A 528 -10.39 29.54 29.40
N THR A 529 -10.83 30.60 28.70
CA THR A 529 -12.26 30.92 28.48
C THR A 529 -12.60 31.15 27.02
N THR A 530 -11.65 31.68 26.25
CA THR A 530 -11.73 31.95 24.82
C THR A 530 -10.37 31.72 24.17
N ASN A 531 -10.35 31.50 22.86
CA ASN A 531 -9.17 31.69 22.02
C ASN A 531 -9.50 32.76 20.97
N SER A 532 -8.68 33.81 20.87
CA SER A 532 -8.88 34.87 19.88
C SER A 532 -8.53 34.43 18.44
N GLY A 533 -7.85 33.28 18.30
CA GLY A 533 -7.67 32.49 17.08
C GLY A 533 -6.76 33.15 16.05
N LEU A 534 -5.63 33.70 16.46
CA LEU A 534 -4.67 34.24 15.50
C LEU A 534 -4.08 33.10 14.67
N SER A 535 -3.71 33.40 13.42
CA SER A 535 -3.14 32.41 12.49
C SER A 535 -1.80 31.84 12.94
N THR A 536 -1.21 32.41 13.99
CA THR A 536 0.06 32.03 14.61
C THR A 536 -0.13 31.18 15.87
N ASP A 537 -1.35 30.86 16.28
CA ASP A 537 -1.57 30.00 17.44
C ASP A 537 -1.60 28.53 17.03
N ASP A 538 -0.90 27.71 17.80
CA ASP A 538 -1.05 26.27 17.71
C ASP A 538 -2.37 25.83 18.32
N ARG A 539 -3.13 25.00 17.61
CA ARG A 539 -4.49 24.63 17.99
C ARG A 539 -4.68 23.13 17.95
N LEU A 540 -5.11 22.57 19.08
CA LEU A 540 -5.48 21.17 19.24
C LEU A 540 -6.98 21.10 19.52
N ILE A 541 -7.74 20.54 18.58
CA ILE A 541 -9.20 20.63 18.56
C ILE A 541 -9.82 19.24 18.45
N PHE A 542 -10.97 19.06 19.11
CA PHE A 542 -11.77 17.85 19.05
C PHE A 542 -13.24 18.17 18.78
N SER A 543 -13.92 17.41 17.93
CA SER A 543 -15.38 17.55 17.73
C SER A 543 -16.23 16.93 18.85
N GLN A 544 -15.62 16.68 20.02
CA GLN A 544 -16.23 16.10 21.21
C GLN A 544 -15.54 16.65 22.46
N SER A 545 -16.27 16.77 23.57
CA SER A 545 -15.72 17.23 24.85
C SER A 545 -14.63 16.29 25.37
N GLN A 546 -13.53 16.87 25.84
CA GLN A 546 -12.39 16.18 26.45
C GLN A 546 -12.31 16.37 27.97
N ALA A 547 -13.37 16.84 28.63
CA ALA A 547 -13.40 17.09 30.08
C ALA A 547 -12.90 15.91 30.91
N LEU A 548 -13.26 14.67 30.51
CA LEU A 548 -12.87 13.44 31.19
C LEU A 548 -11.44 12.98 30.86
N ASN A 549 -10.83 13.55 29.82
CA ASN A 549 -9.53 13.17 29.28
C ASN A 549 -8.44 14.23 29.54
N LEU A 550 -8.73 15.32 30.26
CA LEU A 550 -7.77 16.42 30.49
C LEU A 550 -6.49 15.96 31.20
N GLY A 551 -6.59 14.95 32.08
CA GLY A 551 -5.43 14.40 32.81
C GLY A 551 -4.45 13.61 31.93
N GLN A 552 -4.85 13.26 30.70
CA GLN A 552 -4.02 12.51 29.76
C GLN A 552 -3.26 13.41 28.78
N PHE A 553 -3.51 14.73 28.79
CA PHE A 553 -2.74 15.70 28.01
C PHE A 553 -1.60 16.28 28.86
N ASN A 554 -0.37 16.05 28.43
CA ASN A 554 0.82 16.59 29.08
C ASN A 554 1.50 17.62 28.17
N PHE A 555 1.29 18.91 28.44
CA PHE A 555 1.98 20.00 27.75
C PHE A 555 3.40 20.14 28.30
N VAL A 556 4.36 19.55 27.60
CA VAL A 556 5.74 19.38 28.04
C VAL A 556 6.40 20.73 28.29
N GLY A 557 7.13 20.85 29.41
CA GLY A 557 7.91 22.04 29.76
C GLY A 557 7.11 23.20 30.39
N THR A 558 5.79 23.08 30.50
CA THR A 558 4.95 24.17 31.02
C THR A 558 4.60 24.01 32.49
N GLY A 559 4.51 22.78 32.99
CA GLY A 559 4.02 22.48 34.35
C GLY A 559 2.55 22.83 34.58
N MET A 560 1.83 23.22 33.52
CA MET A 560 0.43 23.64 33.58
C MET A 560 -0.50 22.46 33.28
N THR A 561 -1.68 22.48 33.89
CA THR A 561 -2.73 21.49 33.61
C THR A 561 -3.49 21.87 32.35
N ALA A 562 -3.78 20.87 31.50
CA ALA A 562 -4.62 21.06 30.33
C ALA A 562 -6.03 21.57 30.71
N GLN A 563 -6.54 22.48 29.89
CA GLN A 563 -7.91 22.99 29.96
C GLN A 563 -8.58 22.83 28.61
N GLN A 564 -9.92 22.81 28.60
CA GLN A 564 -10.68 22.88 27.35
C GLN A 564 -11.60 24.10 27.32
N ILE A 565 -11.86 24.61 26.12
CA ILE A 565 -12.88 25.61 25.86
C ILE A 565 -13.80 25.12 24.74
N LEU A 566 -15.08 25.51 24.79
CA LEU A 566 -16.00 25.32 23.67
C LEU A 566 -15.73 26.40 22.62
N LEU A 567 -15.57 26.01 21.35
CA LEU A 567 -15.42 26.93 20.22
C LEU A 567 -16.78 27.25 19.59
N ASP A 568 -17.30 26.31 18.81
CA ASP A 568 -18.54 26.38 18.03
C ASP A 568 -19.04 24.96 17.72
N ASN A 569 -20.34 24.77 17.52
CA ASN A 569 -20.93 23.53 16.98
C ASN A 569 -20.45 22.22 17.64
N GLY A 570 -20.14 22.25 18.95
CA GLY A 570 -19.64 21.07 19.67
C GLY A 570 -18.16 20.75 19.46
N PHE A 571 -17.38 21.66 18.86
CA PHE A 571 -15.93 21.59 18.83
C PHE A 571 -15.32 22.22 20.08
N TYR A 572 -14.30 21.55 20.61
CA TYR A 572 -13.58 21.93 21.81
C TYR A 572 -12.10 22.08 21.50
N GLU A 573 -11.49 23.15 21.98
CA GLU A 573 -10.04 23.33 21.91
C GLU A 573 -9.41 22.98 23.25
N VAL A 574 -8.36 22.17 23.21
CA VAL A 574 -7.55 21.79 24.37
C VAL A 574 -6.26 22.60 24.33
N GLY A 575 -5.92 23.23 25.45
CA GLY A 575 -4.75 24.08 25.57
C GLY A 575 -4.35 24.31 27.02
N ILE A 576 -3.45 25.27 27.23
CA ILE A 576 -3.01 25.72 28.55
C ILE A 576 -3.19 27.23 28.65
N ASN A 577 -3.67 27.69 29.80
CA ASN A 577 -3.89 29.12 30.05
C ASN A 577 -2.59 29.76 30.51
N PHE A 578 -1.89 30.47 29.63
CA PHE A 578 -0.78 31.33 30.01
C PHE A 578 -1.36 32.59 30.67
N THR A 579 -1.62 32.56 31.99
CA THR A 579 -1.93 33.80 32.70
C THR A 579 -0.64 34.64 32.73
N PRO A 580 -0.58 35.81 32.07
CA PRO A 580 0.60 36.64 32.12
C PRO A 580 0.78 37.10 33.56
N VAL A 581 1.89 36.73 34.21
CA VAL A 581 2.26 37.33 35.49
C VAL A 581 2.65 38.77 35.16
N PRO A 582 2.01 39.81 35.75
CA PRO A 582 2.38 41.19 35.45
C PRO A 582 3.86 41.39 35.78
N GLU A 583 4.63 41.85 34.79
CA GLU A 583 6.07 42.03 34.96
C GLU A 583 6.35 42.94 36.18
N PRO A 584 7.46 42.72 36.92
CA PRO A 584 7.83 43.56 38.06
C PRO A 584 7.90 45.06 37.73
N SER A 585 8.19 45.39 36.46
CA SER A 585 8.19 46.76 35.91
C SER A 585 6.83 47.44 35.99
N THR A 586 5.73 46.70 35.78
CA THR A 586 4.35 47.21 35.84
C THR A 586 3.99 47.57 37.29
N TRP A 587 4.37 46.71 38.24
CA TRP A 587 4.24 47.00 39.67
C TRP A 587 5.13 48.15 40.12
N ALA A 588 6.37 48.21 39.62
CA ALA A 588 7.30 49.30 39.93
C ALA A 588 6.81 50.65 39.39
N ALA A 589 6.25 50.68 38.17
CA ALA A 589 5.67 51.88 37.57
C ALA A 589 4.42 52.34 38.33
N ALA A 590 3.56 51.42 38.78
CA ALA A 590 2.40 51.71 39.61
C ALA A 590 2.81 52.29 40.98
N LEU A 591 3.82 51.71 41.63
CA LEU A 591 4.36 52.22 42.89
C LEU A 591 5.01 53.60 42.73
N LEU A 592 5.77 53.82 41.65
CA LEU A 592 6.36 55.12 41.33
C LEU A 592 5.28 56.18 41.09
N SER A 593 4.21 55.85 40.36
CA SER A 593 3.12 56.80 40.11
C SER A 593 2.34 57.13 41.39
N VAL A 594 2.09 56.18 42.28
CA VAL A 594 1.53 56.46 43.62
C VAL A 594 2.48 57.35 44.43
N GLY A 595 3.79 57.08 44.39
CA GLY A 595 4.81 57.92 45.04
C GLY A 595 4.83 59.36 44.52
N VAL A 596 4.71 59.55 43.20
CA VAL A 596 4.64 60.88 42.56
C VAL A 596 3.35 61.61 42.95
N ILE A 597 2.21 60.92 42.98
CA ILE A 597 0.93 61.49 43.46
C ILE A 597 1.05 61.91 44.92
N GLY A 598 1.61 61.06 45.78
CA GLY A 598 1.85 61.37 47.19
C GLY A 598 2.78 62.57 47.39
N TRP A 599 3.85 62.68 46.60
CA TRP A 599 4.77 63.82 46.64
C TRP A 599 4.10 65.13 46.19
N SER A 600 3.30 65.08 45.12
CA SER A 600 2.52 66.22 44.62
C SER A 600 1.50 66.72 45.66
N GLN A 601 0.78 65.79 46.31
CA GLN A 601 -0.14 66.08 47.41
C GLN A 601 0.60 66.75 48.59
N ARG A 602 1.77 66.23 49.00
CA ARG A 602 2.58 66.82 50.07
C ARG A 602 3.03 68.24 49.75
N LYS A 603 3.50 68.50 48.52
CA LYS A 603 3.89 69.87 48.11
C LYS A 603 2.72 70.85 48.13
N LYS A 604 1.52 70.42 47.71
CA LYS A 604 0.31 71.25 47.81
C LYS A 604 0.00 71.61 49.26
N VAL A 605 0.06 70.65 50.18
CA VAL A 605 -0.15 70.86 51.62
C VAL A 605 0.88 71.82 52.22
N GLU A 606 2.16 71.67 51.88
CA GLU A 606 3.20 72.60 52.35
C GLU A 606 3.01 74.03 51.81
N SER A 607 2.58 74.17 50.55
CA SER A 607 2.24 75.50 49.99
C SER A 607 1.03 76.14 50.69
N LEU A 608 0.05 75.32 51.09
CA LEU A 608 -1.13 75.76 51.85
C LEU A 608 -0.74 76.19 53.26
N LYS A 609 0.11 75.41 53.96
CA LYS A 609 0.65 75.80 55.28
C LYS A 609 1.41 77.13 55.21
N ALA A 610 2.24 77.32 54.19
CA ALA A 610 2.97 78.58 53.98
C ALA A 610 2.04 79.78 53.77
N LYS A 611 0.97 79.62 52.97
CA LYS A 611 -0.05 80.66 52.76
C LYS A 611 -0.87 80.97 54.01
N VAL A 612 -1.18 79.96 54.84
CA VAL A 612 -1.87 80.18 56.12
C VAL A 612 -0.96 80.94 57.09
N LYS A 613 0.33 80.58 57.15
CA LYS A 613 1.30 81.24 58.02
C LYS A 613 1.53 82.71 57.65
N SER A 614 1.47 83.07 56.36
CA SER A 614 1.59 84.47 55.91
C SER A 614 0.31 85.31 56.08
N LYS A 615 -0.82 84.70 56.46
CA LYS A 615 -2.06 85.41 56.80
C LYS A 615 -2.24 85.61 58.31
N MET A 616 -1.43 84.93 59.12
CA MET A 616 -1.44 85.00 60.59
C MET A 616 -0.30 85.85 61.17
N ALA A 617 0.65 86.27 60.33
CA ALA A 617 1.62 87.33 60.61
C ALA A 617 1.15 88.60 59.90
#